data_AF-A0A7C7LME5-F1
#
_entry.id   AF-A0A7C7LME5-F1
#
_cell.length_a   1.000
_cell.length_b   1.000
_cell.length_c   1.000
_cell.angle_alpha   90.00
_cell.angle_beta   90.00
_cell.angle_gamma   90.00
#
_symmetry.space_group_name_H-M   'P 1'
#
loop_
_entity.id
_entity.type
_entity.pdbx_description
1 polymer ?
#
loop_
_entity_poly.entity_id
_entity_poly.type
_entity_poly.pdbx_seq_one_letter_code
_entity_poly.pdbx_strand_id
1 'polypeptide(L)'
;MKVKVKYFAVCRQMFNRDEEEMEFPEGATLQDILDQLKKEKPEISKLFEVMQMSVNWQYANKETKLSDDDEVALIPPVTGGSTSLQNIS
;
A
#
# COMPACT_ATOMS: atom_id res chain seq x y z
N MET A 1 13.44 2.19 -11.76
CA MET A 1 13.44 2.99 -10.52
C MET A 1 13.15 2.07 -9.35
N LYS A 2 13.77 2.34 -8.20
CA LYS A 2 13.51 1.67 -6.92
C LYS A 2 12.63 2.55 -6.06
N VAL A 3 11.58 1.97 -5.51
CA VAL A 3 10.68 2.62 -4.56
C VAL A 3 10.64 1.81 -3.28
N LYS A 4 10.61 2.50 -2.13
CA LYS A 4 10.44 1.87 -0.84
C LYS A 4 8.97 1.86 -0.46
N VAL A 5 8.37 0.69 -0.27
CA VAL A 5 6.98 0.55 0.16
C VAL A 5 6.94 0.18 1.64
N LYS A 6 6.21 0.96 2.45
CA LYS A 6 6.08 0.79 3.90
C LYS A 6 4.69 0.32 4.28
N TYR A 7 4.67 -0.70 5.11
CA TYR A 7 3.47 -1.41 5.54
C TYR A 7 3.09 -1.02 6.97
N PHE A 8 1.84 -0.58 7.14
CA PHE A 8 1.29 -0.23 8.44
C PHE A 8 0.11 -1.11 8.81
N ALA A 9 -0.16 -1.21 10.12
CA ALA A 9 -1.31 -1.88 10.71
C ALA A 9 -1.58 -3.27 10.09
N VAL A 10 -2.78 -3.50 9.55
CA VAL A 10 -3.17 -4.78 8.96
C VAL A 10 -2.31 -5.16 7.75
N CYS A 11 -1.80 -4.20 6.96
CA CYS A 11 -0.91 -4.52 5.84
C CYS A 11 0.39 -5.16 6.32
N ARG A 12 0.98 -4.64 7.42
CA ARG A 12 2.19 -5.22 8.03
C ARG A 12 1.96 -6.67 8.47
N GLN A 13 0.79 -6.97 9.03
CA GLN A 13 0.42 -8.32 9.45
C GLN A 13 0.23 -9.27 8.26
N MET A 14 -0.43 -8.80 7.20
CA MET A 14 -0.75 -9.62 6.03
C MET A 14 0.46 -9.92 5.14
N PHE A 15 1.37 -8.96 5.02
CA PHE A 15 2.63 -9.11 4.27
C PHE A 15 3.79 -9.63 5.13
N ASN A 16 3.62 -9.68 6.45
CA ASN A 16 4.64 -10.12 7.41
C ASN A 16 5.99 -9.40 7.23
N ARG A 17 5.95 -8.11 6.91
CA ARG A 17 7.12 -7.24 6.73
C ARG A 17 6.75 -5.79 6.96
N ASP A 18 7.74 -5.00 7.35
CA ASP A 18 7.59 -3.59 7.71
C ASP A 18 7.72 -2.68 6.49
N GLU A 19 8.64 -3.06 5.60
CA GLU A 19 8.90 -2.38 4.34
C GLU A 19 9.50 -3.37 3.33
N GLU A 20 9.44 -3.00 2.06
CA GLU A 20 10.18 -3.66 1.00
C GLU A 20 10.63 -2.65 -0.06
N GLU A 21 11.60 -3.05 -0.87
CA GLU A 21 12.02 -2.28 -2.04
C GLU A 21 11.47 -2.96 -3.30
N MET A 22 10.82 -2.19 -4.15
CA MET A 22 10.21 -2.67 -5.39
C MET A 22 10.81 -1.95 -6.59
N GLU A 23 11.04 -2.69 -7.67
CA GLU A 23 11.54 -2.14 -8.93
C GLU A 23 10.42 -1.96 -9.94
N PHE A 24 10.32 -0.75 -10.49
CA PHE A 24 9.35 -0.40 -11.52
C PHE A 24 10.00 0.32 -12.71
N PRO A 25 9.40 0.27 -13.91
CA PRO A 25 9.77 1.15 -15.02
C PRO A 25 9.60 2.63 -14.64
N GLU A 26 10.34 3.51 -15.32
CA GLU A 26 10.14 4.95 -15.15
C GLU A 26 8.70 5.36 -15.49
N GLY A 27 8.15 6.27 -14.69
CA GLY A 27 6.79 6.78 -14.87
C GLY A 27 5.68 5.84 -14.39
N ALA A 28 6.02 4.74 -13.71
CA ALA A 28 5.02 3.95 -12.99
C ALA A 28 4.30 4.81 -11.93
N THR A 29 3.12 4.35 -11.53
CA THR A 29 2.19 5.05 -10.66
C THR A 29 1.94 4.28 -9.39
N LEU A 30 1.29 4.92 -8.41
CA LEU A 30 0.80 4.22 -7.22
C LEU A 30 -0.15 3.06 -7.56
N GLN A 31 -0.90 3.15 -8.66
CA GLN A 31 -1.75 2.04 -9.13
C GLN A 31 -0.92 0.79 -9.46
N ASP A 32 0.27 0.96 -10.04
CA ASP A 32 1.15 -0.16 -10.38
C ASP A 32 1.67 -0.90 -9.14
N ILE A 33 1.96 -0.17 -8.05
CA ILE A 33 2.25 -0.77 -6.75
C ILE A 33 1.06 -1.60 -6.27
N LEU A 34 -0.13 -1.02 -6.26
CA LEU A 34 -1.34 -1.72 -5.80
C LEU A 34 -1.61 -2.98 -6.63
N ASP A 35 -1.42 -2.93 -7.95
CA ASP A 35 -1.66 -4.08 -8.82
C ASP A 35 -0.65 -5.19 -8.60
N GLN A 36 0.61 -4.86 -8.32
CA GLN A 36 1.62 -5.84 -7.93
C GLN A 36 1.28 -6.50 -6.59
N LEU A 37 0.87 -5.71 -5.59
CA LEU A 37 0.50 -6.21 -4.27
C LEU A 37 -0.80 -7.03 -4.29
N LYS A 38 -1.77 -6.68 -5.15
CA LYS A 38 -2.97 -7.48 -5.39
C LYS A 38 -2.66 -8.85 -6.00
N LYS A 39 -1.67 -8.93 -6.88
CA LYS A 39 -1.22 -10.22 -7.44
C LYS A 39 -0.60 -11.10 -6.37
N GLU A 40 0.16 -10.53 -5.44
CA GLU A 40 0.77 -11.26 -4.33
C GLU A 40 -0.28 -11.70 -3.29
N LYS A 41 -1.21 -10.81 -2.94
CA LYS A 41 -2.22 -11.01 -1.88
C LYS A 41 -3.63 -10.66 -2.38
N PRO A 42 -4.23 -11.48 -3.26
CA PRO A 42 -5.57 -11.21 -3.80
C PRO A 42 -6.67 -11.20 -2.73
N GLU A 43 -6.47 -11.94 -1.63
CA GLU A 43 -7.38 -12.06 -0.50
C GLU A 43 -7.67 -10.72 0.22
N ILE A 44 -6.77 -9.74 0.13
CA ILE A 44 -6.93 -8.40 0.73
C ILE A 44 -7.20 -7.31 -0.31
N SER A 45 -7.56 -7.68 -1.54
CA SER A 45 -7.80 -6.74 -2.63
C SER A 45 -8.78 -5.60 -2.28
N LYS A 46 -9.83 -5.91 -1.52
CA LYS A 46 -10.83 -4.95 -1.03
C LYS A 46 -10.23 -3.90 -0.08
N LEU A 47 -9.21 -4.26 0.70
CA LEU A 47 -8.54 -3.30 1.59
C LEU A 47 -7.87 -2.19 0.79
N PHE A 48 -7.25 -2.52 -0.34
CA PHE A 48 -6.60 -1.54 -1.22
C PHE A 48 -7.58 -0.53 -1.86
N GLU A 49 -8.88 -0.81 -1.86
CA GLU A 49 -9.89 0.12 -2.39
C GLU A 49 -10.18 1.28 -1.43
N VAL A 50 -10.08 1.02 -0.12
CA VAL A 50 -10.39 1.99 0.95
C VAL A 50 -9.15 2.55 1.65
N MET A 51 -7.97 2.09 1.25
CA MET A 51 -6.69 2.49 1.81
C MET A 51 -6.22 3.83 1.25
N GLN A 52 -5.63 4.66 2.09
CA GLN A 52 -4.92 5.86 1.66
C GLN A 52 -3.45 5.55 1.41
N MET A 53 -2.80 6.38 0.58
CA MET A 53 -1.37 6.26 0.30
C MET A 53 -0.70 7.62 0.41
N SER A 54 0.59 7.61 0.72
CA SER A 54 1.42 8.81 0.62
C SER A 54 2.68 8.52 -0.17
N VAL A 55 3.17 9.53 -0.90
CA VAL A 55 4.53 9.57 -1.47
C VAL A 55 5.29 10.64 -0.73
N ASN A 56 6.45 10.30 -0.15
CA ASN A 56 7.31 11.22 0.59
C ASN A 56 6.53 12.06 1.62
N TRP A 57 5.78 11.39 2.49
CA TRP A 57 4.99 11.99 3.58
C TRP A 57 3.81 12.86 3.14
N GLN A 58 3.46 12.86 1.85
CA GLN A 58 2.33 13.62 1.31
C GLN A 58 1.29 12.67 0.71
N TYR A 59 0.01 12.84 1.09
CA TYR A 59 -1.07 12.02 0.55
C TYR A 59 -1.14 12.14 -0.97
N ALA A 60 -1.33 11.00 -1.63
CA ALA A 60 -1.28 10.87 -3.07
C ALA A 60 -2.41 9.97 -3.58
N ASN A 61 -2.81 10.20 -4.83
CA ASN A 61 -3.84 9.38 -5.49
C ASN A 61 -3.20 8.28 -6.34
N LYS A 62 -4.02 7.32 -6.79
CA LYS A 62 -3.55 6.14 -7.55
C LYS A 62 -2.82 6.50 -8.85
N GLU A 63 -3.11 7.65 -9.43
CA GLU A 63 -2.52 8.14 -10.70
C GLU A 63 -1.19 8.89 -10.48
N THR A 64 -0.77 9.09 -9.24
CA THR A 64 0.47 9.79 -8.91
C THR A 64 1.65 9.00 -9.45
N LYS A 65 2.45 9.65 -10.31
CA LYS A 65 3.68 9.09 -10.86
C LYS A 65 4.76 9.05 -9.78
N LEU A 66 5.52 7.98 -9.79
CA LEU A 66 6.62 7.72 -8.88
C LEU A 66 7.95 8.08 -9.54
N SER A 67 8.91 8.44 -8.68
CA SER A 67 10.30 8.69 -9.01
C SER A 67 11.20 7.67 -8.31
N ASP A 68 12.47 7.65 -8.72
CA ASP A 68 13.50 6.87 -8.03
C ASP A 68 13.66 7.34 -6.58
N ASP A 69 13.88 6.37 -5.68
CA ASP A 69 14.01 6.56 -4.23
C ASP A 69 12.76 7.07 -3.50
N ASP A 70 11.59 7.11 -4.16
CA ASP A 70 10.34 7.50 -3.49
C ASP A 70 9.97 6.54 -2.35
N GLU A 71 9.58 7.12 -1.21
CA GLU A 71 8.99 6.38 -0.10
C GLU A 71 7.46 6.42 -0.21
N VAL A 72 6.86 5.24 -0.36
CA VAL A 72 5.42 5.03 -0.43
C VAL A 72 4.93 4.38 0.86
N ALA A 73 3.96 5.01 1.53
CA ALA A 73 3.30 4.40 2.69
C ALA A 73 1.90 3.88 2.32
N LEU A 74 1.60 2.66 2.74
CA LEU A 74 0.26 2.08 2.66
C LEU A 74 -0.44 2.33 3.99
N ILE A 75 -1.51 3.13 3.98
CA ILE A 75 -2.18 3.65 5.17
C ILE A 75 -3.61 3.10 5.19
N PRO A 76 -3.83 1.90 5.77
CA PRO A 76 -5.17 1.38 6.02
C PRO A 76 -6.02 2.36 6.83
N PRO A 77 -7.35 2.35 6.65
CA PRO A 77 -8.23 3.07 7.56
C PRO A 77 -7.92 2.66 8.99
N VAL A 78 -7.73 3.65 9.86
CA VAL A 78 -7.40 3.42 11.27
C VAL A 78 -8.58 2.71 11.95
N THR A 79 -8.37 1.47 12.37
CA THR A 79 -9.31 0.74 13.24
C THR A 79 -9.06 1.15 14.69
N GLY A 80 -9.18 2.44 14.99
CA GLY A 80 -9.04 2.98 16.33
C GLY A 80 -10.16 2.48 17.25
N GLY A 81 -9.92 1.36 17.94
CA GLY A 81 -10.52 1.00 19.23
C GLY A 81 -12.01 1.22 19.41
N SER A 82 -12.86 0.79 18.48
CA SER A 82 -14.29 0.46 18.66
C SER A 82 -14.92 0.26 17.28
N THR A 83 -14.70 -0.89 16.64
CA THR A 83 -15.63 -1.53 15.70
C THR A 83 -14.94 -2.79 15.18
N SER A 84 -15.57 -3.93 15.47
CA SER A 84 -15.17 -5.27 15.12
C SER A 84 -14.81 -5.44 13.64
N LEU A 85 -13.63 -5.98 13.35
CA LEU A 85 -13.45 -6.84 12.18
C LEU A 85 -14.14 -8.19 12.48
N GLN A 86 -15.47 -8.17 12.55
CA GLN A 86 -16.27 -9.37 12.40
C GLN A 86 -16.75 -9.39 10.95
N ASN A 87 -16.60 -10.54 10.31
CA ASN A 87 -17.03 -10.86 8.95
C ASN A 87 -15.97 -10.62 7.86
N ILE A 88 -14.93 -11.44 7.92
CA ILE A 88 -14.50 -12.15 6.71
C ILE A 88 -14.84 -13.62 6.97
N SER A 89 -16.06 -14.00 6.57
CA SER A 89 -16.50 -15.40 6.44
C SER A 89 -16.35 -15.82 4.98
#